data_AF-A0A1G8AJN4-F1
#
_entry.id   AF-A0A1G8AJN4-F1
#
_cell.length_a   1.000
_cell.length_b   1.000
_cell.length_c   1.000
_cell.angle_alpha   90.00
_cell.angle_beta   90.00
_cell.angle_gamma   90.00
#
_symmetry.space_group_name_H-M   'P 1'
#
loop_
_entity.id
_entity.type
_entity.pdbx_description
1 polymer ?
#
loop_
_entity_poly.entity_id
_entity_poly.type
_entity_poly.pdbx_seq_one_letter_code
_entity_poly.pdbx_strand_id
1 'polypeptide(L)'
;MSRYVVIGAGAVGATLAAELHLAGLSTVLVARGAHLAALRQGLRYLRPDGEQRVAVPAAAADEVELGPEDVLVLATKAQDAEAALADWAWRPVGDRTAAEVLPVVTLQNGLEAERVALRRFATVYGAVAWSPSAYVTAGEVEAPGAPAAGVVWLGRYPAGTDPRAAAIVADLEKARHLAEAVPDITRWKAGKLPGIIGNALDALYPPSPLRERAVAALRDELRAVYARAGVDAANLVGETALDLGRFGTQPIPGRPPTGRSTWQSLRRGAPPETDFLNGEIALLARLHGAEAPRNAAVQARLQRAVGAGTEVGSLEDADLRAVLPDLDVLVDAAALAAELDGPNPPVLLDVRWALGDPHGRAHHAEGHLPGAVYVDLDTELAGHGEPTDGRHPLPEVADLQAAARRWGVRADRPVVAYDASGGLAAARAWWLLRWAGHPDVRLLDGGLAAWTAAQGPLETGEVVPEPGDVVLDGGHLPVLDADEAAELARTGLLLDARAGERYRGEVEPVDPRAGHIPGARSAPTGDNLDPDGRFRRDLRARFAAFGEGEIGVYCGSGVTAAHQVAALASVGVSAALFPGSWSAWSNDPARPVATGPEPGSGR
;
A
#
# COMPACT_ATOMS: atom_id res chain seq x y z
N MET A 1 39.93 -19.31 16.69
CA MET A 1 38.55 -19.56 16.23
C MET A 1 37.68 -18.57 16.95
N SER A 2 36.85 -17.84 16.22
CA SER A 2 35.98 -16.83 16.81
C SER A 2 34.93 -17.47 17.71
N ARG A 3 34.48 -16.74 18.73
CA ARG A 3 33.28 -17.10 19.50
C ARG A 3 32.15 -16.15 19.13
N TYR A 4 30.99 -16.69 18.78
CA TYR A 4 29.81 -15.89 18.43
C TYR A 4 28.99 -15.57 19.67
N VAL A 5 28.81 -14.28 19.96
CA VAL A 5 27.95 -13.78 21.04
C VAL A 5 26.64 -13.31 20.40
N VAL A 6 25.62 -14.17 20.41
CA VAL A 6 24.33 -13.89 19.77
C VAL A 6 23.42 -13.14 20.74
N ILE A 7 23.25 -11.85 20.50
CA ILE A 7 22.51 -10.90 21.33
C ILE A 7 21.04 -10.90 20.90
N GLY A 8 20.21 -11.64 21.65
CA GLY A 8 18.77 -11.74 21.41
C GLY A 8 18.34 -13.14 20.99
N ALA A 9 17.81 -13.90 21.95
CA ALA A 9 17.24 -15.23 21.73
C ALA A 9 15.82 -15.21 21.15
N GLY A 10 15.57 -14.39 20.13
CA GLY A 10 14.37 -14.49 19.32
C GLY A 10 14.44 -15.66 18.34
N ALA A 11 13.45 -15.78 17.44
CA ALA A 11 13.39 -16.86 16.46
C ALA A 11 14.67 -16.99 15.62
N VAL A 12 15.10 -15.90 14.97
CA VAL A 12 16.30 -15.90 14.11
C VAL A 12 17.58 -16.10 14.92
N GLY A 13 17.73 -15.42 16.06
CA GLY A 13 18.94 -15.52 16.89
C GLY A 13 19.13 -16.91 17.49
N ALA A 14 18.07 -17.53 17.98
CA ALA A 14 18.13 -18.89 18.51
C ALA A 14 18.39 -19.94 17.42
N THR A 15 17.79 -19.80 16.23
CA THR A 15 18.09 -20.66 15.06
C THR A 15 19.56 -20.54 14.68
N LEU A 16 20.09 -19.33 14.55
CA LEU A 16 21.50 -19.11 14.21
C LEU A 16 22.43 -19.72 15.27
N ALA A 17 22.15 -19.47 16.55
CA ALA A 17 22.98 -19.99 17.64
C ALA A 17 22.94 -21.53 17.72
N ALA A 18 21.79 -22.14 17.45
CA ALA A 18 21.65 -23.59 17.37
C ALA A 18 22.51 -24.18 16.25
N GLU A 19 22.42 -23.64 15.04
CA GLU A 19 23.20 -24.15 13.90
C GLU A 19 24.71 -23.94 14.07
N LEU A 20 25.14 -22.78 14.58
CA LEU A 20 26.56 -22.54 14.90
C LEU A 20 27.08 -23.55 15.92
N HIS A 21 26.32 -23.77 17.01
CA HIS A 21 26.67 -24.73 18.04
C HIS A 21 26.72 -26.17 17.52
N LEU A 22 25.74 -26.59 16.71
CA LEU A 22 25.68 -27.91 16.10
C LEU A 22 26.84 -28.14 15.11
N ALA A 23 27.37 -27.08 14.50
CA ALA A 23 28.58 -27.12 13.67
C ALA A 23 29.88 -27.14 14.48
N GLY A 24 29.82 -27.14 15.82
CA GLY A 24 30.98 -27.14 16.71
C GLY A 24 31.65 -25.77 16.87
N LEU A 25 30.99 -24.69 16.46
CA LEU A 25 31.50 -23.33 16.62
C LEU A 25 31.19 -22.79 18.02
N SER A 26 32.18 -22.15 18.64
CA SER A 26 32.03 -21.55 19.97
C SER A 26 30.95 -20.47 19.92
N THR A 27 29.88 -20.65 20.69
CA THR A 27 28.68 -19.81 20.61
C THR A 27 28.09 -19.61 22.01
N VAL A 28 27.66 -18.40 22.31
CA VAL A 28 26.83 -18.08 23.47
C VAL A 28 25.58 -17.32 23.03
N LEU A 29 24.42 -17.77 23.49
CA LEU A 29 23.12 -17.17 23.21
C LEU A 29 22.67 -16.31 24.40
N VAL A 30 22.55 -15.00 24.17
CA VAL A 30 22.11 -14.06 25.21
C VAL A 30 20.60 -14.01 25.25
N ALA A 31 20.04 -14.31 26.43
CA ALA A 31 18.61 -14.31 26.68
C ALA A 31 18.27 -13.69 28.03
N ARG A 32 16.97 -13.57 28.34
CA ARG A 32 16.49 -13.08 29.64
C ARG A 32 15.23 -13.80 30.09
N GLY A 33 14.91 -13.71 31.38
CA GLY A 33 13.67 -14.17 31.98
C GLY A 33 13.40 -15.68 31.78
N ALA A 34 12.12 -16.03 31.63
CA ALA A 34 11.69 -17.43 31.48
C ALA A 34 12.33 -18.13 30.28
N HIS A 35 12.63 -17.39 29.20
CA HIS A 35 13.28 -17.98 28.04
C HIS A 35 14.72 -18.40 28.32
N LEU A 36 15.50 -17.58 29.04
CA LEU A 36 16.85 -17.96 29.48
C LEU A 36 16.82 -19.21 30.38
N ALA A 37 15.90 -19.27 31.33
CA ALA A 37 15.76 -20.42 32.22
C ALA A 37 15.48 -21.71 31.43
N ALA A 38 14.64 -21.63 30.39
CA ALA A 38 14.37 -22.76 29.50
C ALA A 38 15.58 -23.14 28.63
N LEU A 39 16.28 -22.15 28.06
CA LEU A 39 17.47 -22.38 27.22
C LEU A 39 18.61 -23.08 27.97
N ARG A 40 18.77 -22.79 29.27
CA ARG A 40 19.74 -23.49 30.14
C ARG A 40 19.44 -24.99 30.30
N GLN A 41 18.21 -25.42 30.03
CA GLN A 41 17.81 -26.84 30.00
C GLN A 41 17.89 -27.45 28.59
N GLY A 42 18.37 -26.69 27.61
CA GLY A 42 18.43 -27.04 26.21
C GLY A 42 17.29 -26.44 25.39
N LEU A 43 17.64 -25.85 24.25
CA LEU A 43 16.70 -25.35 23.24
C LEU A 43 16.04 -26.53 22.54
N ARG A 44 14.71 -26.60 22.56
CA ARG A 44 13.93 -27.49 21.70
C ARG A 44 13.86 -26.87 20.31
N TYR A 45 14.52 -27.50 19.35
CA TYR A 45 14.73 -26.96 18.02
C TYR A 45 14.08 -27.89 16.99
N LEU A 46 13.08 -27.37 16.29
CA LEU A 46 12.25 -28.12 15.36
C LEU A 46 12.54 -27.71 13.92
N ARG A 47 12.80 -28.69 13.08
CA ARG A 47 13.04 -28.53 11.65
C ARG A 47 12.28 -29.60 10.86
N PRO A 48 12.18 -29.46 9.52
CA PRO A 48 11.54 -30.48 8.67
C PRO A 48 12.18 -31.87 8.76
N ASP A 49 13.49 -31.95 9.05
CA ASP A 49 14.25 -33.19 9.23
C ASP A 49 14.13 -33.79 10.63
N GLY A 50 13.54 -33.08 11.60
CA GLY A 50 13.21 -33.62 12.92
C GLY A 50 13.26 -32.60 14.06
N GLU A 51 12.90 -33.09 15.24
CA GLU A 51 13.04 -32.37 16.50
C GLU A 51 14.34 -32.80 17.21
N GLN A 52 15.06 -31.83 17.77
CA GLN A 52 16.24 -32.07 18.60
C GLN A 52 16.28 -31.12 19.80
N ARG A 53 16.95 -31.52 20.88
CA ARG A 53 17.25 -30.66 22.02
C ARG A 53 18.73 -30.27 21.97
N VAL A 54 18.99 -28.98 21.74
CA VAL A 54 20.33 -28.42 21.54
C VAL A 54 20.77 -27.68 22.81
N ALA A 55 21.89 -28.11 23.40
CA ALA A 55 22.46 -27.51 24.61
C ALA A 55 23.33 -26.27 24.30
N VAL A 56 22.77 -25.30 23.56
CA VAL A 56 23.46 -24.05 23.24
C VAL A 56 23.78 -23.32 24.56
N PRO A 57 25.05 -22.95 24.83
CA PRO A 57 25.39 -22.15 26.01
C PRO A 57 24.55 -20.86 26.03
N ALA A 58 23.78 -20.67 27.10
CA ALA A 58 22.87 -19.53 27.24
C ALA A 58 23.14 -18.75 28.52
N ALA A 59 23.22 -17.42 28.39
CA ALA A 59 23.63 -16.52 29.46
C ALA A 59 22.73 -15.27 29.49
N ALA A 60 22.59 -14.68 30.68
CA ALA A 60 22.14 -13.29 30.81
C ALA A 60 23.24 -12.35 30.30
N ALA A 61 22.87 -11.13 29.95
CA ALA A 61 23.83 -10.21 29.33
C ALA A 61 25.01 -9.89 30.27
N ASP A 62 24.78 -9.72 31.56
CA ASP A 62 25.79 -9.45 32.60
C ASP A 62 26.70 -10.64 32.92
N GLU A 63 26.33 -11.85 32.52
CA GLU A 63 27.13 -13.08 32.71
C GLU A 63 28.15 -13.30 31.58
N VAL A 64 28.11 -12.51 30.50
CA VAL A 64 29.00 -12.68 29.35
C VAL A 64 30.24 -11.81 29.49
N GLU A 65 31.36 -12.45 29.79
CA GLU A 65 32.69 -11.85 29.67
C GLU A 65 33.18 -11.90 28.22
N LEU A 66 33.56 -10.75 27.66
CA LEU A 66 34.01 -10.64 26.27
C LEU A 66 35.51 -10.87 26.11
N GLY A 67 35.89 -11.55 25.03
CA GLY A 67 37.27 -11.81 24.62
C GLY A 67 37.60 -11.20 23.25
N PRO A 68 38.90 -11.06 22.91
CA PRO A 68 39.35 -10.36 21.70
C PRO A 68 38.97 -11.06 20.38
N GLU A 69 38.60 -12.33 20.44
CA GLU A 69 38.18 -13.16 19.28
C GLU A 69 36.65 -13.24 19.14
N ASP A 70 35.89 -12.48 19.93
CA ASP A 70 34.44 -12.51 19.87
C ASP A 70 33.90 -11.81 18.62
N VAL A 71 32.78 -12.33 18.11
CA VAL A 71 31.94 -11.68 17.10
C VAL A 71 30.58 -11.43 17.73
N LEU A 72 30.20 -10.16 17.87
CA LEU A 72 28.88 -9.82 18.37
C LEU A 72 27.87 -9.95 17.23
N VAL A 73 26.76 -10.64 17.46
CA VAL A 73 25.67 -10.77 16.49
C VAL A 73 24.40 -10.21 17.10
N LEU A 74 23.95 -9.06 16.59
CA LEU A 74 22.72 -8.42 17.04
C LEU A 74 21.53 -9.09 16.36
N ALA A 75 20.75 -9.85 17.13
CA ALA A 75 19.56 -10.58 16.70
C ALA A 75 18.28 -10.10 17.43
N THR A 76 18.33 -8.95 18.10
CA THR A 76 17.15 -8.23 18.62
C THR A 76 16.34 -7.62 17.49
N LYS A 77 15.13 -7.14 17.79
CA LYS A 77 14.33 -6.38 16.82
C LYS A 77 14.96 -5.00 16.55
N ALA A 78 14.64 -4.42 15.40
CA ALA A 78 15.14 -3.11 14.99
C ALA A 78 14.87 -2.01 16.03
N GLN A 79 13.69 -1.98 16.66
CA GLN A 79 13.36 -1.00 17.71
C GLN A 79 14.27 -1.07 18.95
N ASP A 80 14.86 -2.23 19.23
CA ASP A 80 15.70 -2.46 20.40
C ASP A 80 17.20 -2.31 20.07
N ALA A 81 17.54 -2.10 18.79
CA ALA A 81 18.91 -2.14 18.31
C ALA A 81 19.78 -1.05 18.95
N GLU A 82 19.28 0.19 19.05
CA GLU A 82 20.01 1.32 19.65
C GLU A 82 20.40 1.05 21.10
N ALA A 83 19.43 0.61 21.93
CA ALA A 83 19.66 0.31 23.33
C ALA A 83 20.63 -0.86 23.51
N ALA A 84 20.42 -1.96 22.76
CA ALA A 84 21.33 -3.09 22.80
C ALA A 84 22.75 -2.70 22.37
N LEU A 85 22.91 -1.97 21.27
CA LEU A 85 24.24 -1.55 20.81
C LEU A 85 24.92 -0.62 21.80
N ALA A 86 24.19 0.27 22.48
CA ALA A 86 24.73 1.11 23.54
C ALA A 86 25.23 0.28 24.74
N ASP A 87 24.46 -0.73 25.15
CA ASP A 87 24.79 -1.61 26.29
C ASP A 87 26.00 -2.51 26.02
N TRP A 88 26.22 -2.90 24.77
CA TRP A 88 27.32 -3.79 24.39
C TRP A 88 28.59 -3.06 23.96
N ALA A 89 28.48 -1.86 23.38
CA ALA A 89 29.61 -1.09 22.85
C ALA A 89 30.75 -0.88 23.86
N TRP A 90 30.41 -0.53 25.10
CA TRP A 90 31.40 -0.08 26.07
C TRP A 90 31.83 -1.15 27.08
N ARG A 91 31.47 -2.41 26.82
CA ARG A 91 31.88 -3.53 27.66
C ARG A 91 33.37 -3.79 27.51
N PRO A 92 34.06 -4.17 28.61
CA PRO A 92 35.48 -4.40 28.58
C PRO A 92 35.84 -5.63 27.74
N VAL A 93 36.92 -5.51 26.98
CA VAL A 93 37.60 -6.57 26.23
C VAL A 93 39.10 -6.40 26.50
N GLY A 94 39.58 -7.01 27.59
CA GLY A 94 40.92 -6.72 28.11
C GLY A 94 41.02 -5.26 28.57
N ASP A 95 41.94 -4.50 28.00
CA ASP A 95 42.19 -3.08 28.27
C ASP A 95 41.40 -2.12 27.36
N ARG A 96 40.64 -2.65 26.41
CA ARG A 96 39.84 -1.88 25.44
C ARG A 96 38.35 -2.15 25.59
N THR A 97 37.52 -1.45 24.82
CA THR A 97 36.07 -1.69 24.77
C THR A 97 35.66 -2.50 23.55
N ALA A 98 34.52 -3.18 23.62
CA ALA A 98 33.98 -3.98 22.52
C ALA A 98 33.83 -3.18 21.21
N ALA A 99 33.34 -1.94 21.30
CA ALA A 99 33.16 -1.04 20.17
C ALA A 99 34.46 -0.74 19.42
N GLU A 100 35.59 -0.76 20.11
CA GLU A 100 36.89 -0.46 19.52
C GLU A 100 37.53 -1.65 18.79
N VAL A 101 37.25 -2.88 19.23
CA VAL A 101 38.02 -4.06 18.81
C VAL A 101 37.18 -5.20 18.23
N LEU A 102 35.94 -5.34 18.66
CA LEU A 102 35.07 -6.43 18.21
C LEU A 102 34.22 -6.01 17.01
N PRO A 103 34.04 -6.90 16.04
CA PRO A 103 33.04 -6.71 15.00
C PRO A 103 31.62 -6.92 15.57
N VAL A 104 30.67 -6.14 15.05
CA VAL A 104 29.24 -6.38 15.24
C VAL A 104 28.57 -6.71 13.91
N VAL A 105 27.83 -7.81 13.88
CA VAL A 105 26.98 -8.23 12.75
C VAL A 105 25.52 -7.89 13.10
N THR A 106 24.82 -7.20 12.21
CA THR A 106 23.41 -6.83 12.40
C THR A 106 22.52 -7.68 11.51
N LEU A 107 21.50 -8.34 12.09
CA LEU A 107 20.58 -9.23 11.37
C LEU A 107 19.20 -8.60 11.10
N GLN A 108 18.99 -7.36 11.56
CA GLN A 108 17.70 -6.67 11.51
C GLN A 108 17.26 -6.43 10.07
N ASN A 109 15.94 -6.51 9.86
CA ASN A 109 15.32 -5.95 8.65
C ASN A 109 15.36 -4.42 8.67
N GLY A 110 15.00 -3.79 7.55
CA GLY A 110 15.05 -2.33 7.42
C GLY A 110 16.46 -1.83 7.07
N LEU A 111 16.70 -0.52 7.17
CA LEU A 111 17.95 0.12 6.75
C LEU A 111 18.71 0.81 7.91
N GLU A 112 18.14 0.84 9.11
CA GLU A 112 18.61 1.73 10.18
C GLU A 112 19.65 1.10 11.13
N ALA A 113 19.61 -0.23 11.33
CA ALA A 113 20.42 -0.91 12.35
C ALA A 113 21.93 -0.69 12.16
N GLU A 114 22.42 -0.72 10.91
CA GLU A 114 23.83 -0.49 10.60
C GLU A 114 24.26 0.95 10.86
N ARG A 115 23.41 1.94 10.57
CA ARG A 115 23.70 3.36 10.83
C ARG A 115 23.84 3.62 12.33
N VAL A 116 22.93 3.03 13.09
CA VAL A 116 22.95 3.04 14.56
C VAL A 116 24.20 2.34 15.11
N ALA A 117 24.58 1.19 14.57
CA ALA A 117 25.79 0.47 14.98
C ALA A 117 27.07 1.26 14.64
N LEU A 118 27.15 1.86 13.45
CA LEU A 118 28.32 2.59 12.96
C LEU A 118 28.62 3.85 13.78
N ARG A 119 27.62 4.38 14.49
CA ARG A 119 27.82 5.47 15.46
C ARG A 119 28.75 5.08 16.62
N ARG A 120 28.86 3.78 16.93
CA ARG A 120 29.57 3.27 18.11
C ARG A 120 30.72 2.33 17.74
N PHE A 121 30.46 1.32 16.91
CA PHE A 121 31.39 0.25 16.61
C PHE A 121 32.32 0.61 15.44
N ALA A 122 33.61 0.38 15.62
CA ALA A 122 34.62 0.62 14.59
C ALA A 122 34.52 -0.38 13.42
N THR A 123 33.96 -1.57 13.66
CA THR A 123 33.75 -2.61 12.64
C THR A 123 32.30 -3.09 12.67
N VAL A 124 31.56 -2.75 11.62
CA VAL A 124 30.15 -3.13 11.46
C VAL A 124 29.99 -3.97 10.19
N TYR A 125 29.30 -5.09 10.32
CA TYR A 125 28.79 -5.88 9.21
C TYR A 125 27.27 -5.82 9.20
N GLY A 126 26.71 -5.49 8.04
CA GLY A 126 25.29 -5.68 7.80
C GLY A 126 25.04 -7.10 7.31
N ALA A 127 23.86 -7.63 7.59
CA ALA A 127 23.43 -8.88 7.01
C ALA A 127 21.95 -8.86 6.59
N VAL A 128 21.69 -9.48 5.44
CA VAL A 128 20.34 -9.81 4.96
C VAL A 128 20.09 -11.27 5.27
N ALA A 129 19.29 -11.56 6.29
CA ALA A 129 18.96 -12.93 6.67
C ALA A 129 17.59 -13.37 6.11
N TRP A 130 17.57 -14.33 5.19
CA TRP A 130 16.37 -15.05 4.79
C TRP A 130 16.27 -16.36 5.58
N SER A 131 15.73 -16.27 6.80
CA SER A 131 15.60 -17.40 7.71
C SER A 131 14.18 -17.44 8.30
N PRO A 132 13.23 -18.17 7.67
CA PRO A 132 11.91 -18.36 8.24
C PRO A 132 12.08 -19.11 9.56
N SER A 133 11.59 -18.50 10.64
CA SER A 133 11.68 -19.07 11.97
C SER A 133 10.56 -18.51 12.85
N ALA A 134 10.18 -19.28 13.86
CA ALA A 134 9.15 -18.89 14.82
C ALA A 134 9.61 -19.18 16.25
N TYR A 135 9.48 -18.16 17.10
CA TYR A 135 9.53 -18.30 18.54
C TYR A 135 8.14 -18.73 19.01
N VAL A 136 8.01 -19.99 19.43
CA VAL A 136 6.73 -20.61 19.78
C VAL A 136 6.43 -20.36 21.26
N THR A 137 7.33 -20.81 22.12
CA THR A 137 7.27 -20.64 23.56
C THR A 137 8.69 -20.56 24.14
N ALA A 138 8.80 -20.29 25.44
CA ALA A 138 10.08 -20.27 26.13
C ALA A 138 10.83 -21.60 25.94
N GLY A 139 11.96 -21.53 25.24
CA GLY A 139 12.86 -22.66 24.99
C GLY A 139 12.52 -23.46 23.74
N GLU A 140 11.59 -23.01 22.89
CA GLU A 140 11.19 -23.71 21.68
C GLU A 140 11.21 -22.80 20.44
N VAL A 141 11.91 -23.26 19.40
CA VAL A 141 12.00 -22.55 18.11
C VAL A 141 11.75 -23.53 16.97
N GLU A 142 10.93 -23.09 16.03
CA GLU A 142 10.65 -23.76 14.77
C GLU A 142 11.44 -23.05 13.65
N ALA A 143 12.17 -23.81 12.84
CA ALA A 143 12.94 -23.33 11.69
C ALA A 143 12.62 -24.18 10.44
N PRO A 144 11.57 -23.83 9.68
CA PRO A 144 11.12 -24.59 8.52
C PRO A 144 12.05 -24.54 7.30
N GLY A 145 13.17 -23.81 7.36
CA GLY A 145 14.17 -23.78 6.29
C GLY A 145 14.84 -25.16 6.10
N ALA A 146 14.79 -25.69 4.87
CA ALA A 146 15.47 -26.93 4.50
C ALA A 146 15.87 -26.99 3.00
N PRO A 147 16.94 -27.73 2.64
CA PRO A 147 17.92 -28.35 3.54
C PRO A 147 18.79 -27.32 4.28
N ALA A 148 19.07 -26.17 3.67
CA ALA A 148 19.73 -25.05 4.36
C ALA A 148 18.81 -24.45 5.45
N ALA A 149 19.39 -24.01 6.56
CA ALA A 149 18.66 -23.35 7.65
C ALA A 149 18.19 -21.93 7.28
N GLY A 150 18.88 -21.29 6.34
CA GLY A 150 18.59 -19.96 5.85
C GLY A 150 19.60 -19.50 4.82
N VAL A 151 19.35 -18.32 4.24
CA VAL A 151 20.27 -17.62 3.34
C VAL A 151 20.75 -16.34 4.02
N VAL A 152 22.04 -16.04 3.93
CA VAL A 152 22.65 -14.85 4.53
C VAL A 152 23.58 -14.16 3.54
N TRP A 153 23.25 -12.93 3.17
CA TRP A 153 24.21 -12.04 2.50
C TRP A 153 24.82 -11.13 3.55
N LEU A 154 26.15 -11.02 3.57
CA LEU A 154 26.88 -10.27 4.58
C LEU A 154 27.91 -9.35 3.91
N GLY A 155 27.99 -8.11 4.37
CA GLY A 155 28.98 -7.17 3.85
C GLY A 155 29.46 -6.22 4.93
N ARG A 156 30.65 -5.66 4.73
CA ARG A 156 31.15 -4.60 5.61
C ARG A 156 30.32 -3.35 5.36
N TYR A 157 29.86 -2.71 6.42
CA TYR A 157 29.11 -1.47 6.33
C TYR A 157 30.06 -0.27 6.53
N PRO A 158 29.96 0.81 5.73
CA PRO A 158 28.95 1.05 4.68
C PRO A 158 29.21 0.33 3.35
N ALA A 159 30.45 -0.08 3.06
CA ALA A 159 30.79 -0.78 1.82
C ALA A 159 32.02 -1.68 1.98
N GLY A 160 32.13 -2.64 1.06
CA GLY A 160 33.24 -3.57 0.88
C GLY A 160 33.03 -4.95 1.49
N THR A 161 34.00 -5.81 1.23
CA THR A 161 34.21 -7.07 1.94
C THR A 161 35.63 -7.10 2.49
N ASP A 162 35.90 -7.96 3.46
CA ASP A 162 37.24 -8.15 4.02
C ASP A 162 37.45 -9.62 4.44
N PRO A 163 38.67 -10.04 4.82
CA PRO A 163 38.94 -11.42 5.22
C PRO A 163 38.10 -11.90 6.40
N ARG A 164 37.64 -10.98 7.26
CA ARG A 164 36.79 -11.31 8.41
C ARG A 164 35.34 -11.56 7.98
N ALA A 165 34.80 -10.78 7.04
CA ALA A 165 33.52 -11.09 6.40
C ALA A 165 33.55 -12.49 5.74
N ALA A 166 34.62 -12.81 5.01
CA ALA A 166 34.79 -14.13 4.40
C ALA A 166 34.87 -15.26 5.44
N ALA A 167 35.53 -15.04 6.57
CA ALA A 167 35.58 -16.00 7.67
C ALA A 167 34.19 -16.24 8.30
N ILE A 168 33.40 -15.17 8.51
CA ILE A 168 32.03 -15.28 9.03
C ILE A 168 31.15 -16.06 8.05
N VAL A 169 31.25 -15.77 6.74
CA VAL A 169 30.54 -16.52 5.70
C VAL A 169 30.88 -18.00 5.73
N ALA A 170 32.17 -18.35 5.80
CA ALA A 170 32.60 -19.75 5.87
C ALA A 170 32.09 -20.47 7.14
N ASP A 171 31.97 -19.76 8.26
CA ASP A 171 31.40 -20.32 9.48
C ASP A 171 29.87 -20.50 9.37
N LEU A 172 29.16 -19.58 8.73
CA LEU A 172 27.73 -19.73 8.41
C LEU A 172 27.46 -20.91 7.49
N GLU A 173 28.31 -21.14 6.48
CA GLU A 173 28.23 -22.31 5.60
C GLU A 173 28.42 -23.63 6.35
N LYS A 174 29.40 -23.71 7.26
CA LYS A 174 29.55 -24.86 8.17
C LYS A 174 28.31 -25.07 9.03
N ALA A 175 27.67 -23.96 9.44
CA ALA A 175 26.41 -23.92 10.18
C ALA A 175 25.18 -24.01 9.27
N ARG A 176 25.26 -24.75 8.15
CA ARG A 176 24.11 -25.09 7.28
C ARG A 176 23.35 -23.89 6.68
N HIS A 177 23.94 -22.70 6.63
CA HIS A 177 23.38 -21.57 5.89
C HIS A 177 23.96 -21.54 4.47
N LEU A 178 23.18 -21.03 3.52
CA LEU A 178 23.77 -20.52 2.27
C LEU A 178 24.24 -19.10 2.57
N ALA A 179 25.53 -18.82 2.43
CA ALA A 179 26.06 -17.51 2.80
C ALA A 179 27.00 -16.95 1.75
N GLU A 180 26.91 -15.64 1.51
CA GLU A 180 27.72 -14.94 0.50
C GLU A 180 28.20 -13.59 1.06
N ALA A 181 29.46 -13.25 0.77
CA ALA A 181 30.00 -11.94 1.08
C ALA A 181 29.68 -10.96 -0.06
N VAL A 182 28.99 -9.86 0.23
CA VAL A 182 28.56 -8.87 -0.77
C VAL A 182 29.21 -7.51 -0.52
N PRO A 183 29.68 -6.80 -1.56
CA PRO A 183 30.43 -5.56 -1.39
C PRO A 183 29.56 -4.33 -1.07
N ASP A 184 28.25 -4.38 -1.33
CA ASP A 184 27.33 -3.29 -1.00
C ASP A 184 26.13 -3.82 -0.25
N ILE A 185 26.29 -4.05 1.06
CA ILE A 185 25.22 -4.62 1.86
C ILE A 185 23.97 -3.73 1.92
N THR A 186 24.12 -2.41 1.78
CA THR A 186 22.99 -1.46 1.81
C THR A 186 22.02 -1.76 0.66
N ARG A 187 22.55 -1.98 -0.54
CA ARG A 187 21.79 -2.36 -1.73
C ARG A 187 21.02 -3.67 -1.53
N TRP A 188 21.65 -4.66 -0.89
CA TRP A 188 21.00 -5.93 -0.55
C TRP A 188 19.90 -5.78 0.51
N LYS A 189 20.10 -4.91 1.51
CA LYS A 189 19.06 -4.62 2.51
C LYS A 189 17.86 -3.90 1.89
N ALA A 190 18.11 -2.93 1.01
CA ALA A 190 17.07 -2.25 0.23
C ALA A 190 16.29 -3.23 -0.66
N GLY A 191 16.98 -4.20 -1.26
CA GLY A 191 16.38 -5.26 -2.09
C GLY A 191 15.47 -6.22 -1.34
N LYS A 192 15.61 -6.35 -0.01
CA LYS A 192 14.74 -7.20 0.81
C LYS A 192 13.38 -6.57 1.09
N LEU A 193 13.32 -5.24 1.22
CA LEU A 193 12.10 -4.52 1.61
C LEU A 193 10.87 -4.86 0.75
N PRO A 194 10.92 -4.92 -0.60
CA PRO A 194 9.79 -5.31 -1.44
C PRO A 194 9.13 -6.65 -1.05
N GLY A 195 9.92 -7.59 -0.51
CA GLY A 195 9.45 -8.91 -0.08
C GLY A 195 8.71 -8.92 1.27
N ILE A 196 8.90 -7.89 2.10
CA ILE A 196 8.43 -7.85 3.49
C ILE A 196 7.49 -6.68 3.82
N ILE A 197 7.32 -5.70 2.93
CA ILE A 197 6.44 -4.55 3.17
C ILE A 197 4.94 -4.90 3.23
N GLY A 198 4.55 -6.04 2.65
CA GLY A 198 3.20 -6.60 2.74
C GLY A 198 2.90 -7.31 4.06
N ASN A 199 3.91 -7.54 4.91
CA ASN A 199 3.72 -8.33 6.14
C ASN A 199 2.72 -7.71 7.13
N ALA A 200 2.55 -6.39 7.10
CA ALA A 200 1.53 -5.70 7.90
C ALA A 200 0.12 -6.07 7.43
N LEU A 201 -0.11 -6.11 6.11
CA LEU A 201 -1.38 -6.51 5.53
C LEU A 201 -1.66 -8.00 5.77
N ASP A 202 -0.66 -8.87 5.59
CA ASP A 202 -0.77 -10.31 5.90
C ASP A 202 -1.12 -10.59 7.38
N ALA A 203 -0.69 -9.70 8.29
CA ALA A 203 -0.97 -9.84 9.72
C ALA A 203 -2.40 -9.41 10.08
N LEU A 204 -2.97 -8.48 9.32
CA LEU A 204 -4.21 -7.80 9.64
C LEU A 204 -5.42 -8.38 8.90
N TYR A 205 -5.25 -8.77 7.63
CA TYR A 205 -6.35 -9.11 6.73
C TYR A 205 -6.20 -10.53 6.15
N PRO A 206 -7.31 -11.25 5.94
CA PRO A 206 -7.30 -12.50 5.18
C PRO A 206 -6.92 -12.26 3.71
N PRO A 207 -6.54 -13.30 2.95
CA PRO A 207 -6.33 -13.17 1.51
C PRO A 207 -7.58 -12.68 0.77
N SER A 208 -7.44 -11.57 0.06
CA SER A 208 -8.45 -11.00 -0.83
C SER A 208 -7.78 -10.33 -2.04
N PRO A 209 -8.48 -10.18 -3.19
CA PRO A 209 -7.98 -9.42 -4.32
C PRO A 209 -7.58 -7.98 -3.94
N LEU A 210 -8.34 -7.33 -3.04
CA LEU A 210 -8.03 -5.98 -2.57
C LEU A 210 -6.72 -5.95 -1.79
N ARG A 211 -6.47 -6.94 -0.92
CA ARG A 211 -5.20 -7.06 -0.19
C ARG A 211 -4.02 -7.25 -1.14
N GLU A 212 -4.18 -8.05 -2.19
CA GLU A 212 -3.13 -8.27 -3.20
C GLU A 212 -2.81 -6.98 -3.96
N ARG A 213 -3.84 -6.24 -4.40
CA ARG A 213 -3.68 -4.90 -4.99
C ARG A 213 -2.98 -3.94 -4.03
N ALA A 214 -3.35 -3.95 -2.75
CA ALA A 214 -2.71 -3.12 -1.73
C ALA A 214 -1.21 -3.45 -1.57
N VAL A 215 -0.82 -4.73 -1.55
CA VAL A 215 0.59 -5.13 -1.51
C VAL A 215 1.34 -4.63 -2.76
N ALA A 216 0.75 -4.77 -3.95
CA ALA A 216 1.34 -4.24 -5.18
C ALA A 216 1.51 -2.71 -5.11
N ALA A 217 0.48 -1.98 -4.70
CA ALA A 217 0.50 -0.53 -4.57
C ALA A 217 1.56 -0.02 -3.57
N LEU A 218 1.80 -0.76 -2.48
CA LEU A 218 2.88 -0.45 -1.52
C LEU A 218 4.27 -0.63 -2.16
N ARG A 219 4.43 -1.64 -3.04
CA ARG A 219 5.69 -1.89 -3.77
C ARG A 219 5.93 -0.81 -4.83
N ASP A 220 4.87 -0.33 -5.46
CA ASP A 220 4.97 0.71 -6.49
C ASP A 220 5.36 2.04 -5.87
N GLU A 221 4.75 2.37 -4.73
CA GLU A 221 5.14 3.52 -3.93
C GLU A 221 6.59 3.41 -3.44
N LEU A 222 7.02 2.22 -2.98
CA LEU A 222 8.42 1.95 -2.64
C LEU A 222 9.37 2.22 -3.81
N ARG A 223 9.06 1.70 -5.01
CA ARG A 223 9.87 1.91 -6.22
C ARG A 223 9.99 3.39 -6.57
N ALA A 224 8.89 4.14 -6.48
CA ALA A 224 8.90 5.58 -6.72
C ALA A 224 9.75 6.34 -5.69
N VAL A 225 9.65 5.97 -4.41
CA VAL A 225 10.48 6.54 -3.33
C VAL A 225 11.96 6.21 -3.54
N TYR A 226 12.30 4.97 -3.88
CA TYR A 226 13.69 4.58 -4.19
C TYR A 226 14.26 5.37 -5.37
N ALA A 227 13.51 5.50 -6.47
CA ALA A 227 13.94 6.28 -7.62
C ALA A 227 14.21 7.74 -7.24
N ARG A 228 13.35 8.35 -6.40
CA ARG A 228 13.54 9.72 -5.92
C ARG A 228 14.72 9.86 -4.97
N ALA A 229 14.94 8.86 -4.11
CA ALA A 229 16.03 8.84 -3.14
C ALA A 229 17.39 8.43 -3.75
N GLY A 230 17.41 7.97 -5.01
CA GLY A 230 18.60 7.42 -5.65
C GLY A 230 19.05 6.10 -5.01
N VAL A 231 18.13 5.34 -4.44
CA VAL A 231 18.41 4.03 -3.83
C VAL A 231 18.44 2.97 -4.94
N ASP A 232 19.61 2.39 -5.15
CA ASP A 232 19.76 1.16 -5.93
C ASP A 232 19.52 -0.04 -5.00
N ALA A 233 18.61 -0.93 -5.39
CA ALA A 233 18.20 -2.08 -4.60
C ALA A 233 18.54 -3.37 -5.35
N ALA A 234 19.23 -4.31 -4.68
CA ALA A 234 19.62 -5.58 -5.31
C ALA A 234 18.40 -6.42 -5.66
N ASN A 235 18.45 -7.11 -6.80
CA ASN A 235 17.62 -8.28 -7.04
C ASN A 235 18.26 -9.48 -6.32
N LEU A 236 17.80 -9.75 -5.09
CA LEU A 236 18.36 -10.80 -4.22
C LEU A 236 18.45 -12.18 -4.91
N VAL A 237 17.49 -12.49 -5.78
CA VAL A 237 17.43 -13.79 -6.48
C VAL A 237 18.28 -13.76 -7.74
N GLY A 238 18.24 -12.66 -8.50
CA GLY A 238 18.92 -12.56 -9.78
C GLY A 238 20.43 -12.27 -9.69
N GLU A 239 20.90 -11.74 -8.56
CA GLU A 239 22.29 -11.27 -8.42
C GLU A 239 23.14 -12.09 -7.46
N THR A 240 22.55 -13.01 -6.72
CA THR A 240 23.31 -13.87 -5.80
C THR A 240 24.08 -14.95 -6.57
N ALA A 241 25.28 -15.26 -6.09
CA ALA A 241 26.03 -16.43 -6.56
C ALA A 241 25.56 -17.74 -5.90
N LEU A 242 24.65 -17.67 -4.93
CA LEU A 242 24.17 -18.82 -4.18
C LEU A 242 23.18 -19.66 -4.98
N ASP A 243 23.30 -20.98 -4.87
CA ASP A 243 22.28 -21.92 -5.35
C ASP A 243 21.08 -21.92 -4.39
N LEU A 244 20.15 -20.99 -4.63
CA LEU A 244 18.92 -20.85 -3.85
C LEU A 244 18.00 -22.08 -3.93
N GLY A 245 18.19 -22.99 -4.89
CA GLY A 245 17.45 -24.26 -4.96
C GLY A 245 17.70 -25.17 -3.75
N ARG A 246 18.78 -24.93 -3.01
CA ARG A 246 19.13 -25.63 -1.76
C ARG A 246 18.47 -25.03 -0.51
N PHE A 247 17.52 -24.12 -0.70
CA PHE A 247 16.76 -23.52 0.39
C PHE A 247 15.29 -23.38 0.01
N GLY A 248 14.41 -23.90 0.86
CA GLY A 248 12.97 -23.71 0.78
C GLY A 248 12.33 -23.76 2.16
N THR A 249 11.15 -23.18 2.28
CA THR A 249 10.32 -23.36 3.48
C THR A 249 9.54 -24.67 3.33
N GLN A 250 9.76 -25.61 4.24
CA GLN A 250 9.07 -26.90 4.24
C GLN A 250 8.21 -27.07 5.51
N PRO A 251 7.10 -27.81 5.46
CA PRO A 251 6.31 -28.12 6.64
C PRO A 251 7.14 -28.86 7.69
N ILE A 252 6.95 -28.51 8.97
CA ILE A 252 7.48 -29.29 10.08
C ILE A 252 6.42 -30.35 10.45
N PRO A 253 6.74 -31.66 10.44
CA PRO A 253 5.77 -32.70 10.74
C PRO A 253 5.04 -32.48 12.06
N GLY A 254 3.70 -32.57 12.02
CA GLY A 254 2.84 -32.40 13.19
C GLY A 254 2.69 -30.96 13.69
N ARG A 255 3.19 -29.95 12.96
CA ARG A 255 3.06 -28.53 13.30
C ARG A 255 2.26 -27.75 12.25
N PRO A 256 1.33 -26.86 12.66
CA PRO A 256 0.66 -25.98 11.72
C PRO A 256 1.64 -24.93 11.16
N PRO A 257 1.39 -24.39 9.95
CA PRO A 257 2.17 -23.28 9.44
C PRO A 257 2.19 -22.10 10.40
N THR A 258 3.35 -21.52 10.62
CA THR A 258 3.50 -20.28 11.39
C THR A 258 3.44 -19.08 10.46
N GLY A 259 2.69 -18.05 10.85
CA GLY A 259 2.61 -16.79 10.10
C GLY A 259 3.97 -16.07 10.07
N ARG A 260 4.07 -15.03 9.22
CA ARG A 260 5.28 -14.18 9.10
C ARG A 260 5.60 -13.41 10.39
N SER A 261 6.79 -12.81 10.48
CA SER A 261 7.30 -12.15 11.70
C SER A 261 6.37 -11.07 12.28
N THR A 262 5.70 -10.29 11.44
CA THR A 262 4.71 -9.28 11.87
C THR A 262 3.47 -9.93 12.47
N TRP A 263 2.91 -10.95 11.82
CA TRP A 263 1.79 -11.76 12.32
C TRP A 263 2.12 -12.37 13.68
N GLN A 264 3.32 -12.96 13.82
CA GLN A 264 3.77 -13.53 15.09
C GLN A 264 3.93 -12.48 16.19
N SER A 265 4.35 -11.26 15.84
CA SER A 265 4.47 -10.16 16.80
C SER A 265 3.10 -9.73 17.30
N LEU A 266 2.14 -9.53 16.38
CA LEU A 266 0.77 -9.15 16.72
C LEU A 266 0.09 -10.22 17.59
N ARG A 267 0.21 -11.51 17.23
CA ARG A 267 -0.32 -12.63 18.03
C ARG A 267 0.21 -12.67 19.47
N ARG A 268 1.45 -12.22 19.70
CA ARG A 268 2.07 -12.19 21.03
C ARG A 268 1.86 -10.86 21.76
N GLY A 269 1.14 -9.90 21.17
CA GLY A 269 1.03 -8.53 21.70
C GLY A 269 2.38 -7.79 21.76
N ALA A 270 3.36 -8.20 20.94
CA ALA A 270 4.68 -7.59 20.90
C ALA A 270 4.75 -6.53 19.78
N PRO A 271 5.47 -5.41 19.99
CA PRO A 271 5.58 -4.37 18.98
C PRO A 271 6.20 -4.91 17.68
N PRO A 272 5.56 -4.73 16.51
CA PRO A 272 6.10 -5.14 15.22
C PRO A 272 7.23 -4.19 14.77
N GLU A 273 8.02 -4.60 13.78
CA GLU A 273 9.12 -3.80 13.22
C GLU A 273 8.64 -2.78 12.17
N THR A 274 7.35 -2.52 12.07
CA THR A 274 6.74 -1.80 10.94
C THR A 274 7.22 -0.36 10.78
N ASP A 275 7.69 0.27 11.85
CA ASP A 275 8.33 1.59 11.79
C ASP A 275 9.66 1.57 11.01
N PHE A 276 10.34 0.42 10.98
CA PHE A 276 11.59 0.17 10.24
C PHE A 276 11.34 -0.55 8.90
N LEU A 277 10.07 -0.77 8.54
CA LEU A 277 9.64 -1.34 7.26
C LEU A 277 8.85 -0.28 6.48
N ASN A 278 7.53 -0.23 6.65
CA ASN A 278 6.70 0.78 5.99
C ASN A 278 7.06 2.21 6.47
N GLY A 279 7.42 2.37 7.75
CA GLY A 279 7.90 3.64 8.28
C GLY A 279 9.25 4.10 7.69
N GLU A 280 10.14 3.16 7.31
CA GLU A 280 11.38 3.47 6.60
C GLU A 280 11.09 4.10 5.24
N ILE A 281 10.07 3.60 4.53
CA ILE A 281 9.64 4.14 3.24
C ILE A 281 9.09 5.55 3.41
N ALA A 282 8.25 5.76 4.44
CA ALA A 282 7.75 7.09 4.78
C ALA A 282 8.86 8.07 5.18
N LEU A 283 9.89 7.60 5.90
CA LEU A 283 11.07 8.37 6.25
C LEU A 283 11.86 8.78 4.99
N LEU A 284 12.20 7.83 4.12
CA LEU A 284 12.91 8.08 2.88
C LEU A 284 12.15 9.08 1.99
N ALA A 285 10.83 8.92 1.85
CA ALA A 285 10.02 9.85 1.09
C ALA A 285 10.16 11.29 1.62
N ARG A 286 9.98 11.50 2.93
CA ARG A 286 10.10 12.82 3.58
C ARG A 286 11.49 13.43 3.41
N LEU A 287 12.54 12.64 3.59
CA LEU A 287 13.93 13.11 3.46
C LEU A 287 14.26 13.58 2.03
N HIS A 288 13.58 13.04 1.02
CA HIS A 288 13.82 13.35 -0.39
C HIS A 288 12.70 14.17 -1.06
N GLY A 289 11.86 14.82 -0.25
CA GLY A 289 10.79 15.70 -0.74
C GLY A 289 9.75 14.97 -1.59
N ALA A 290 9.45 13.72 -1.25
CA ALA A 290 8.39 12.90 -1.81
C ALA A 290 7.39 12.49 -0.72
N GLU A 291 6.33 11.82 -1.14
CA GLU A 291 5.30 11.28 -0.25
C GLU A 291 5.18 9.77 -0.40
N ALA A 292 4.88 9.10 0.71
CA ALA A 292 4.54 7.67 0.75
C ALA A 292 3.26 7.45 1.57
N PRO A 293 2.12 8.02 1.15
CA PRO A 293 0.88 7.98 1.92
C PRO A 293 0.39 6.56 2.21
N ARG A 294 0.55 5.61 1.28
CA ARG A 294 0.05 4.24 1.47
C ARG A 294 0.84 3.51 2.53
N ASN A 295 2.18 3.56 2.47
CA ASN A 295 3.05 2.97 3.49
C ASN A 295 2.86 3.63 4.86
N ALA A 296 2.70 4.95 4.92
CA ALA A 296 2.39 5.66 6.15
C ALA A 296 1.02 5.25 6.74
N ALA A 297 0.00 5.07 5.91
CA ALA A 297 -1.33 4.65 6.36
C ALA A 297 -1.33 3.22 6.92
N VAL A 298 -0.65 2.29 6.25
CA VAL A 298 -0.48 0.91 6.72
C VAL A 298 0.32 0.83 8.01
N GLN A 299 1.39 1.62 8.13
CA GLN A 299 2.14 1.76 9.38
C GLN A 299 1.21 2.20 10.53
N ALA A 300 0.48 3.31 10.35
CA ALA A 300 -0.42 3.83 11.35
C ALA A 300 -1.54 2.84 11.72
N ARG A 301 -2.10 2.13 10.73
CA ARG A 301 -3.17 1.15 10.94
C ARG A 301 -2.69 -0.02 11.79
N LEU A 302 -1.51 -0.57 11.52
CA LEU A 302 -0.97 -1.66 12.30
C LEU A 302 -0.69 -1.24 13.74
N GLN A 303 -0.13 -0.04 13.96
CA GLN A 303 0.12 0.44 15.33
C GLN A 303 -1.19 0.61 16.12
N ARG A 304 -2.26 1.11 15.49
CA ARG A 304 -3.60 1.13 16.11
C ARG A 304 -4.10 -0.28 16.45
N ALA A 305 -3.87 -1.26 15.57
CA ALA A 305 -4.26 -2.64 15.80
C ALA A 305 -3.54 -3.25 17.01
N VAL A 306 -2.23 -2.98 17.16
CA VAL A 306 -1.44 -3.40 18.31
C VAL A 306 -1.98 -2.78 19.60
N GLY A 307 -2.23 -1.46 19.61
CA GLY A 307 -2.79 -0.77 20.77
C GLY A 307 -4.19 -1.25 21.16
N ALA A 308 -4.99 -1.70 20.19
CA ALA A 308 -6.32 -2.24 20.41
C ALA A 308 -6.36 -3.74 20.73
N GLY A 309 -5.22 -4.45 20.67
CA GLY A 309 -5.18 -5.91 20.82
C GLY A 309 -5.96 -6.66 19.73
N THR A 310 -6.00 -6.11 18.51
CA THR A 310 -6.73 -6.70 17.38
C THR A 310 -6.23 -8.11 17.07
N GLU A 311 -7.17 -9.05 16.91
CA GLU A 311 -6.85 -10.43 16.53
C GLU A 311 -6.24 -10.49 15.12
N VAL A 312 -5.25 -11.36 14.94
CA VAL A 312 -4.57 -11.54 13.64
C VAL A 312 -5.54 -11.99 12.55
N GLY A 313 -5.50 -11.35 11.38
CA GLY A 313 -6.36 -11.69 10.24
C GLY A 313 -7.86 -11.46 10.46
N SER A 314 -8.25 -10.65 11.47
CA SER A 314 -9.66 -10.41 11.82
C SER A 314 -10.28 -9.19 11.13
N LEU A 315 -9.48 -8.38 10.42
CA LEU A 315 -9.98 -7.20 9.74
C LEU A 315 -10.47 -7.55 8.34
N GLU A 316 -11.58 -6.93 7.95
CA GLU A 316 -12.23 -7.13 6.65
C GLU A 316 -11.79 -6.08 5.62
N ASP A 317 -12.10 -6.34 4.34
CA ASP A 317 -11.77 -5.44 3.22
C ASP A 317 -12.34 -4.02 3.40
N ALA A 318 -13.45 -3.87 4.13
CA ALA A 318 -14.01 -2.55 4.47
C ALA A 318 -13.03 -1.68 5.27
N ASP A 319 -12.27 -2.26 6.20
CA ASP A 319 -11.22 -1.54 6.93
C ASP A 319 -10.05 -1.21 6.00
N LEU A 320 -9.66 -2.13 5.11
CA LEU A 320 -8.59 -1.88 4.15
C LEU A 320 -8.94 -0.75 3.17
N ARG A 321 -10.20 -0.67 2.69
CA ARG A 321 -10.70 0.47 1.89
C ARG A 321 -10.61 1.79 2.66
N ALA A 322 -10.89 1.78 3.97
CA ALA A 322 -10.75 2.99 4.77
C ALA A 322 -9.27 3.40 4.97
N VAL A 323 -8.35 2.43 4.97
CA VAL A 323 -6.90 2.68 5.11
C VAL A 323 -6.29 3.16 3.79
N LEU A 324 -6.71 2.59 2.67
CA LEU A 324 -6.21 2.88 1.31
C LEU A 324 -7.39 3.22 0.36
N PRO A 325 -8.09 4.34 0.59
CA PRO A 325 -9.32 4.67 -0.13
C PRO A 325 -9.10 4.93 -1.63
N ASP A 326 -7.91 5.36 -2.00
CA ASP A 326 -7.54 5.57 -3.41
C ASP A 326 -7.61 4.28 -4.22
N LEU A 327 -7.28 3.11 -3.63
CA LEU A 327 -7.32 1.82 -4.32
C LEU A 327 -8.74 1.32 -4.59
N ASP A 328 -9.74 1.90 -3.93
CA ASP A 328 -11.16 1.60 -4.18
C ASP A 328 -11.76 2.48 -5.28
N VAL A 329 -11.06 3.56 -5.66
CA VAL A 329 -11.55 4.57 -6.61
C VAL A 329 -10.71 4.62 -7.88
N LEU A 330 -9.39 4.43 -7.77
CA LEU A 330 -8.42 4.66 -8.83
C LEU A 330 -7.61 3.40 -9.14
N VAL A 331 -7.18 3.29 -10.39
CA VAL A 331 -6.16 2.35 -10.85
C VAL A 331 -5.20 3.10 -11.76
N ASP A 332 -3.89 2.88 -11.61
CA ASP A 332 -2.91 3.45 -12.54
C ASP A 332 -2.71 2.55 -13.76
N ALA A 333 -2.12 3.09 -14.82
CA ALA A 333 -1.94 2.38 -16.09
C ALA A 333 -1.10 1.10 -15.96
N ALA A 334 -0.08 1.08 -15.10
CA ALA A 334 0.78 -0.09 -14.96
C ALA A 334 0.06 -1.21 -14.19
N ALA A 335 -0.66 -0.86 -13.13
CA ALA A 335 -1.51 -1.77 -12.39
C ALA A 335 -2.63 -2.34 -13.28
N LEU A 336 -3.28 -1.48 -14.09
CA LEU A 336 -4.32 -1.91 -15.01
C LEU A 336 -3.79 -2.88 -16.06
N ALA A 337 -2.61 -2.62 -16.64
CA ALA A 337 -2.00 -3.53 -17.60
C ALA A 337 -1.76 -4.93 -17.00
N ALA A 338 -1.27 -4.99 -15.76
CA ALA A 338 -1.07 -6.25 -15.06
C ALA A 338 -2.40 -6.97 -14.73
N GLU A 339 -3.46 -6.23 -14.43
CA GLU A 339 -4.80 -6.80 -14.19
C GLU A 339 -5.43 -7.35 -15.48
N LEU A 340 -5.21 -6.70 -16.62
CA LEU A 340 -5.70 -7.16 -17.93
C LEU A 340 -5.05 -8.49 -18.37
N ASP A 341 -3.79 -8.71 -18.01
CA ASP A 341 -3.09 -9.99 -18.21
C ASP A 341 -3.45 -11.06 -17.16
N GLY A 342 -4.22 -10.69 -16.14
CA GLY A 342 -4.60 -11.54 -15.03
C GLY A 342 -5.74 -12.52 -15.34
N PRO A 343 -6.04 -13.45 -14.41
CA PRO A 343 -7.10 -14.44 -14.59
C PRO A 343 -8.52 -13.86 -14.54
N ASN A 344 -8.69 -12.64 -14.00
CA ASN A 344 -9.98 -11.96 -13.89
C ASN A 344 -9.87 -10.50 -14.36
N PRO A 345 -9.70 -10.25 -15.68
CA PRO A 345 -9.48 -8.92 -16.20
C PRO A 345 -10.72 -8.04 -16.02
N PRO A 346 -10.56 -6.74 -15.71
CA PRO A 346 -11.67 -5.81 -15.56
C PRO A 346 -12.39 -5.57 -16.88
N VAL A 347 -13.68 -5.25 -16.81
CA VAL A 347 -14.44 -4.69 -17.95
C VAL A 347 -14.03 -3.23 -18.12
N LEU A 348 -13.61 -2.85 -19.33
CA LEU A 348 -13.15 -1.51 -19.63
C LEU A 348 -14.24 -0.68 -20.30
N LEU A 349 -14.54 0.49 -19.72
CA LEU A 349 -15.53 1.43 -20.24
C LEU A 349 -14.84 2.72 -20.69
N ASP A 350 -14.96 3.04 -21.98
CA ASP A 350 -14.51 4.30 -22.56
C ASP A 350 -15.68 5.29 -22.61
N VAL A 351 -15.61 6.33 -21.79
CA VAL A 351 -16.64 7.36 -21.66
C VAL A 351 -16.13 8.70 -22.21
N ARG A 352 -15.46 8.68 -23.36
CA ARG A 352 -15.02 9.91 -24.03
C ARG A 352 -16.21 10.76 -24.47
N TRP A 353 -16.48 11.79 -23.67
CA TRP A 353 -17.50 12.80 -23.89
C TRP A 353 -16.94 14.19 -23.59
N ALA A 354 -17.31 15.16 -24.41
CA ALA A 354 -17.05 16.57 -24.17
C ALA A 354 -18.28 17.38 -24.57
N LEU A 355 -18.60 18.41 -23.79
CA LEU A 355 -19.74 19.27 -24.05
C LEU A 355 -19.62 19.92 -25.44
N GLY A 356 -20.56 19.61 -26.34
CA GLY A 356 -20.58 20.12 -27.71
C GLY A 356 -19.81 19.30 -28.74
N ASP A 357 -19.16 18.19 -28.33
CA ASP A 357 -18.53 17.23 -29.26
C ASP A 357 -19.36 15.93 -29.33
N PRO A 358 -20.09 15.68 -30.43
CA PRO A 358 -20.87 14.46 -30.60
C PRO A 358 -20.04 13.26 -31.09
N HIS A 359 -18.72 13.41 -31.32
CA HIS A 359 -17.90 12.41 -32.02
C HIS A 359 -17.20 11.40 -31.09
N GLY A 360 -17.65 11.26 -29.84
CA GLY A 360 -17.07 10.32 -28.86
C GLY A 360 -16.85 8.90 -29.43
N ARG A 361 -17.83 8.38 -30.16
CA ARG A 361 -17.75 7.05 -30.82
C ARG A 361 -16.71 6.98 -31.94
N ALA A 362 -16.46 8.07 -32.65
CA ALA A 362 -15.43 8.11 -33.69
C ALA A 362 -14.04 8.10 -33.04
N HIS A 363 -13.83 8.93 -32.01
CA HIS A 363 -12.60 8.92 -31.20
C HIS A 363 -12.34 7.53 -30.61
N HIS A 364 -13.39 6.93 -30.03
CA HIS A 364 -13.69 5.49 -29.99
C HIS A 364 -12.80 4.59 -30.85
N ALA A 365 -13.29 4.46 -32.08
CA ALA A 365 -12.81 3.58 -33.11
C ALA A 365 -11.41 3.93 -33.63
N GLU A 366 -10.97 5.18 -33.49
CA GLU A 366 -9.62 5.61 -33.88
C GLU A 366 -8.52 5.06 -32.95
N GLY A 367 -8.84 4.78 -31.69
CA GLY A 367 -7.89 4.25 -30.72
C GLY A 367 -8.47 4.19 -29.31
N HIS A 368 -8.47 3.01 -28.69
CA HIS A 368 -8.95 2.75 -27.33
C HIS A 368 -8.10 1.67 -26.64
N LEU A 369 -8.22 1.56 -25.32
CA LEU A 369 -7.61 0.46 -24.56
C LEU A 369 -8.12 -0.91 -25.05
N PRO A 370 -7.31 -1.98 -25.02
CA PRO A 370 -7.71 -3.28 -25.56
C PRO A 370 -9.00 -3.81 -24.94
N GLY A 371 -10.00 -4.13 -25.77
CA GLY A 371 -11.31 -4.61 -25.33
C GLY A 371 -12.21 -3.56 -24.65
N ALA A 372 -11.83 -2.28 -24.64
CA ALA A 372 -12.67 -1.22 -24.09
C ALA A 372 -13.92 -0.97 -24.92
N VAL A 373 -15.07 -0.88 -24.26
CA VAL A 373 -16.36 -0.61 -24.89
C VAL A 373 -16.67 0.87 -24.80
N TYR A 374 -17.09 1.47 -25.92
CA TYR A 374 -17.60 2.84 -25.92
C TYR A 374 -18.94 2.90 -25.19
N VAL A 375 -19.03 3.81 -24.21
CA VAL A 375 -20.24 4.09 -23.44
C VAL A 375 -20.72 5.50 -23.77
N ASP A 376 -21.93 5.59 -24.28
CA ASP A 376 -22.51 6.87 -24.67
C ASP A 376 -23.11 7.58 -23.44
N LEU A 377 -22.53 8.73 -23.06
CA LEU A 377 -22.93 9.44 -21.85
C LEU A 377 -24.38 9.92 -21.91
N ASP A 378 -24.80 10.48 -23.04
CA ASP A 378 -26.10 11.13 -23.19
C ASP A 378 -27.23 10.10 -23.26
N THR A 379 -26.98 8.93 -23.86
CA THR A 379 -28.04 7.93 -24.10
C THR A 379 -28.02 6.74 -23.16
N GLU A 380 -26.88 6.44 -22.51
CA GLU A 380 -26.75 5.25 -21.66
C GLU A 380 -26.37 5.56 -20.20
N LEU A 381 -25.86 6.77 -19.91
CA LEU A 381 -25.53 7.24 -18.55
C LEU A 381 -26.45 8.37 -18.05
N ALA A 382 -27.55 8.61 -18.76
CA ALA A 382 -28.55 9.61 -18.44
C ALA A 382 -29.97 9.10 -18.77
N GLY A 383 -30.94 9.53 -17.96
CA GLY A 383 -32.35 9.38 -18.29
C GLY A 383 -32.84 10.51 -19.22
N HIS A 384 -34.12 10.47 -19.56
CA HIS A 384 -34.82 11.56 -20.27
C HIS A 384 -35.92 12.11 -19.36
N GLY A 385 -35.98 13.42 -19.21
CA GLY A 385 -36.92 14.10 -18.32
C GLY A 385 -37.22 15.54 -18.75
N GLU A 386 -37.96 16.24 -17.92
CA GLU A 386 -38.24 17.66 -18.12
C GLU A 386 -36.97 18.50 -17.83
N PRO A 387 -36.87 19.75 -18.33
CA PRO A 387 -35.71 20.60 -18.04
C PRO A 387 -35.42 20.79 -16.54
N THR A 388 -36.46 20.70 -15.69
CA THR A 388 -36.36 20.75 -14.22
C THR A 388 -35.73 19.51 -13.60
N ASP A 389 -35.61 18.39 -14.34
CA ASP A 389 -34.88 17.19 -13.91
C ASP A 389 -33.37 17.31 -14.22
N GLY A 390 -32.98 18.34 -14.98
CA GLY A 390 -31.63 18.62 -15.43
C GLY A 390 -31.28 17.92 -16.75
N ARG A 391 -30.15 18.30 -17.37
CA ARG A 391 -29.73 17.75 -18.67
C ARG A 391 -29.33 16.27 -18.67
N HIS A 392 -28.88 15.72 -17.54
CA HIS A 392 -28.53 14.30 -17.41
C HIS A 392 -29.13 13.72 -16.12
N PRO A 393 -30.46 13.57 -16.05
CA PRO A 393 -31.12 12.99 -14.89
C PRO A 393 -30.63 11.54 -14.70
N LEU A 394 -30.88 10.98 -13.52
CA LEU A 394 -30.54 9.57 -13.29
C LEU A 394 -31.34 8.68 -14.26
N PRO A 395 -30.69 7.70 -14.91
CA PRO A 395 -31.42 6.70 -15.68
C PRO A 395 -32.23 5.80 -14.73
N GLU A 396 -33.32 5.22 -15.25
CA GLU A 396 -33.99 4.12 -14.56
C GLU A 396 -33.00 2.95 -14.38
N VAL A 397 -33.05 2.30 -13.22
CA VAL A 397 -32.12 1.21 -12.88
C VAL A 397 -32.19 0.07 -13.92
N ALA A 398 -33.38 -0.20 -14.46
CA ALA A 398 -33.57 -1.23 -15.48
C ALA A 398 -32.83 -0.89 -16.80
N ASP A 399 -32.83 0.38 -17.19
CA ASP A 399 -32.16 0.85 -18.41
C ASP A 399 -30.64 0.84 -18.23
N LEU A 400 -30.15 1.31 -17.07
CA LEU A 400 -28.74 1.22 -16.71
C LEU A 400 -28.26 -0.22 -16.66
N GLN A 401 -29.04 -1.15 -16.09
CA GLN A 401 -28.71 -2.58 -16.08
C GLN A 401 -28.65 -3.15 -17.49
N ALA A 402 -29.60 -2.81 -18.35
CA ALA A 402 -29.60 -3.26 -19.73
C ALA A 402 -28.36 -2.73 -20.48
N ALA A 403 -27.97 -1.47 -20.27
CA ALA A 403 -26.76 -0.89 -20.83
C ALA A 403 -25.49 -1.56 -20.27
N ALA A 404 -25.38 -1.71 -18.95
CA ALA A 404 -24.25 -2.38 -18.30
C ALA A 404 -24.04 -3.81 -18.81
N ARG A 405 -25.11 -4.57 -19.02
CA ARG A 405 -25.03 -5.90 -19.65
C ARG A 405 -24.55 -5.81 -21.09
N ARG A 406 -24.98 -4.83 -21.89
CA ARG A 406 -24.45 -4.63 -23.26
C ARG A 406 -22.96 -4.26 -23.27
N TRP A 407 -22.49 -3.55 -22.26
CA TRP A 407 -21.06 -3.26 -22.09
C TRP A 407 -20.25 -4.46 -21.59
N GLY A 408 -20.89 -5.60 -21.31
CA GLY A 408 -20.24 -6.81 -20.82
C GLY A 408 -19.98 -6.83 -19.31
N VAL A 409 -20.57 -5.91 -18.53
CA VAL A 409 -20.39 -5.84 -17.08
C VAL A 409 -20.96 -7.09 -16.39
N ARG A 410 -20.12 -7.73 -15.56
CA ARG A 410 -20.45 -8.96 -14.83
C ARG A 410 -20.37 -8.75 -13.33
N ALA A 411 -21.14 -9.53 -12.57
CA ALA A 411 -21.18 -9.40 -11.12
C ALA A 411 -19.87 -9.83 -10.42
N ASP A 412 -19.06 -10.68 -11.07
CA ASP A 412 -17.83 -11.26 -10.52
C ASP A 412 -16.54 -10.60 -11.03
N ARG A 413 -16.66 -9.51 -11.82
CA ARG A 413 -15.53 -8.81 -12.43
C ARG A 413 -15.47 -7.35 -12.01
N PRO A 414 -14.26 -6.80 -11.80
CA PRO A 414 -14.12 -5.35 -11.63
C PRO A 414 -14.48 -4.60 -12.92
N VAL A 415 -14.84 -3.32 -12.76
CA VAL A 415 -15.03 -2.39 -13.89
C VAL A 415 -14.02 -1.25 -13.77
N VAL A 416 -13.41 -0.88 -14.88
CA VAL A 416 -12.54 0.30 -14.97
C VAL A 416 -13.08 1.22 -16.04
N ALA A 417 -13.46 2.43 -15.64
CA ALA A 417 -13.89 3.48 -16.57
C ALA A 417 -12.75 4.47 -16.82
N TYR A 418 -12.66 4.98 -18.04
CA TYR A 418 -11.69 6.01 -18.40
C TYR A 418 -12.24 6.93 -19.50
N ASP A 419 -11.56 8.05 -19.70
CA ASP A 419 -11.79 8.98 -20.79
C ASP A 419 -10.46 9.61 -21.25
N ALA A 420 -10.54 10.69 -22.03
CA ALA A 420 -9.40 11.47 -22.49
C ALA A 420 -9.30 12.85 -21.80
N SER A 421 -9.99 13.05 -20.67
CA SER A 421 -10.11 14.35 -19.99
C SER A 421 -9.83 14.27 -18.48
N GLY A 422 -9.07 13.26 -18.04
CA GLY A 422 -8.68 13.10 -16.63
C GLY A 422 -9.77 12.45 -15.77
N GLY A 423 -10.67 11.69 -16.37
CA GLY A 423 -11.76 10.98 -15.70
C GLY A 423 -13.03 11.82 -15.49
N LEU A 424 -13.09 13.04 -16.02
CA LEU A 424 -14.21 13.97 -15.79
C LEU A 424 -15.56 13.40 -16.24
N ALA A 425 -15.61 12.72 -17.39
CA ALA A 425 -16.81 12.09 -17.91
C ALA A 425 -16.93 10.64 -17.44
N ALA A 426 -15.81 9.91 -17.39
CA ALA A 426 -15.76 8.52 -16.92
C ALA A 426 -16.27 8.35 -15.48
N ALA A 427 -16.07 9.38 -14.64
CA ALA A 427 -16.59 9.41 -13.28
C ALA A 427 -18.12 9.25 -13.22
N ARG A 428 -18.86 9.61 -14.27
CA ARG A 428 -20.31 9.39 -14.32
C ARG A 428 -20.65 7.91 -14.36
N ALA A 429 -19.95 7.12 -15.19
CA ALA A 429 -20.11 5.66 -15.22
C ALA A 429 -19.68 5.03 -13.89
N TRP A 430 -18.56 5.49 -13.33
CA TRP A 430 -18.09 5.08 -12.00
C TRP A 430 -19.16 5.30 -10.93
N TRP A 431 -19.73 6.50 -10.86
CA TRP A 431 -20.71 6.85 -9.85
C TRP A 431 -22.02 6.08 -10.04
N LEU A 432 -22.52 5.96 -11.27
CA LEU A 432 -23.78 5.26 -11.55
C LEU A 432 -23.70 3.77 -11.24
N LEU A 433 -22.63 3.09 -11.65
CA LEU A 433 -22.48 1.67 -11.37
C LEU A 433 -22.36 1.40 -9.86
N ARG A 434 -21.67 2.28 -9.11
CA ARG A 434 -21.58 2.16 -7.65
C ARG A 434 -22.89 2.52 -6.95
N TRP A 435 -23.58 3.56 -7.40
CA TRP A 435 -24.94 3.91 -6.93
C TRP A 435 -25.93 2.77 -7.17
N ALA A 436 -25.71 2.00 -8.24
CA ALA A 436 -26.50 0.84 -8.63
C ALA A 436 -25.99 -0.49 -8.04
N GLY A 437 -25.05 -0.45 -7.09
CA GLY A 437 -24.64 -1.60 -6.28
C GLY A 437 -23.43 -2.39 -6.79
N HIS A 438 -22.77 -1.97 -7.87
CA HIS A 438 -21.55 -2.65 -8.33
C HIS A 438 -20.37 -2.43 -7.35
N PRO A 439 -19.74 -3.50 -6.83
CA PRO A 439 -18.85 -3.40 -5.67
C PRO A 439 -17.40 -2.97 -5.98
N ASP A 440 -16.94 -3.15 -7.22
CA ASP A 440 -15.58 -2.79 -7.66
C ASP A 440 -15.65 -2.05 -8.98
N VAL A 441 -15.71 -0.71 -8.89
CA VAL A 441 -15.65 0.20 -10.04
C VAL A 441 -14.59 1.24 -9.76
N ARG A 442 -13.62 1.37 -10.66
CA ARG A 442 -12.46 2.26 -10.55
C ARG A 442 -12.31 3.14 -11.79
N LEU A 443 -11.58 4.24 -11.64
CA LEU A 443 -11.18 5.13 -12.72
C LEU A 443 -9.71 4.89 -13.07
N LEU A 444 -9.38 4.88 -14.36
CA LEU A 444 -8.00 4.93 -14.81
C LEU A 444 -7.44 6.35 -14.55
N ASP A 445 -6.52 6.46 -13.60
CA ASP A 445 -5.94 7.74 -13.20
C ASP A 445 -5.06 8.33 -14.32
N GLY A 446 -5.44 9.51 -14.81
CA GLY A 446 -4.85 10.15 -16.01
C GLY A 446 -5.38 9.62 -17.36
N GLY A 447 -6.36 8.70 -17.34
CA GLY A 447 -7.08 8.24 -18.53
C GLY A 447 -6.20 7.70 -19.66
N LEU A 448 -6.66 7.90 -20.90
CA LEU A 448 -5.97 7.42 -22.11
C LEU A 448 -4.54 7.95 -22.23
N ALA A 449 -4.28 9.19 -21.82
CA ALA A 449 -2.96 9.81 -21.87
C ALA A 449 -1.96 9.08 -20.96
N ALA A 450 -2.36 8.74 -19.73
CA ALA A 450 -1.51 7.98 -18.80
C ALA A 450 -1.24 6.56 -19.31
N TRP A 451 -2.22 5.91 -19.94
CA TRP A 451 -2.04 4.61 -20.58
C TRP A 451 -1.01 4.63 -21.71
N THR A 452 -1.13 5.59 -22.63
CA THR A 452 -0.17 5.76 -23.72
C THR A 452 1.22 6.14 -23.20
N ALA A 453 1.31 7.00 -22.17
CA ALA A 453 2.58 7.36 -21.54
C ALA A 453 3.27 6.14 -20.88
N ALA A 454 2.47 5.20 -20.35
CA ALA A 454 2.94 3.90 -19.85
C ALA A 454 3.23 2.88 -20.97
N GLN A 455 3.18 3.30 -22.24
CA GLN A 455 3.40 2.45 -23.43
C GLN A 455 2.39 1.30 -23.57
N GLY A 456 1.19 1.48 -23.01
CA GLY A 456 0.10 0.51 -23.18
C GLY A 456 -0.38 0.42 -24.63
N PRO A 457 -0.72 -0.78 -25.14
CA PRO A 457 -1.23 -0.96 -26.49
C PRO A 457 -2.60 -0.30 -26.69
N LEU A 458 -2.92 0.09 -27.93
CA LEU A 458 -4.24 0.55 -28.32
C LEU A 458 -4.83 -0.37 -29.39
N GLU A 459 -6.14 -0.55 -29.36
CA GLU A 459 -6.94 -1.19 -30.39
C GLU A 459 -7.77 -0.16 -31.17
N THR A 460 -8.22 -0.53 -32.36
CA THR A 460 -9.02 0.32 -33.26
C THR A 460 -10.27 -0.44 -33.71
N GLY A 461 -11.33 0.30 -34.06
CA GLY A 461 -12.61 -0.26 -34.48
C GLY A 461 -13.62 -0.37 -33.35
N GLU A 462 -14.75 -1.01 -33.63
CA GLU A 462 -15.83 -1.19 -32.66
C GLU A 462 -15.60 -2.46 -31.81
N VAL A 463 -15.86 -2.36 -30.51
CA VAL A 463 -15.84 -3.50 -29.58
C VAL A 463 -17.27 -3.84 -29.18
N VAL A 464 -17.68 -5.07 -29.46
CA VAL A 464 -18.98 -5.63 -29.04
C VAL A 464 -18.72 -6.83 -28.15
N PRO A 465 -18.84 -6.69 -26.81
CA PRO A 465 -18.58 -7.79 -25.89
C PRO A 465 -19.76 -8.77 -25.84
N GLU A 466 -19.52 -9.96 -25.29
CA GLU A 466 -20.61 -10.84 -24.87
C GLU A 466 -21.42 -10.17 -23.73
N PRO A 467 -22.76 -10.21 -23.78
CA PRO A 467 -23.58 -9.63 -22.73
C PRO A 467 -23.20 -10.13 -21.33
N GLY A 468 -23.12 -9.17 -20.41
CA GLY A 468 -22.85 -9.40 -19.01
C GLY A 468 -24.05 -9.95 -18.23
N ASP A 469 -23.83 -10.30 -16.98
CA ASP A 469 -24.81 -10.92 -16.07
C ASP A 469 -25.13 -10.06 -14.84
N VAL A 470 -24.62 -8.82 -14.79
CA VAL A 470 -24.80 -7.93 -13.64
C VAL A 470 -26.28 -7.76 -13.29
N VAL A 471 -26.55 -7.71 -11.99
CA VAL A 471 -27.85 -7.35 -11.42
C VAL A 471 -27.63 -6.06 -10.63
N LEU A 472 -28.43 -5.05 -10.94
CA LEU A 472 -28.30 -3.72 -10.34
C LEU A 472 -29.55 -3.37 -9.54
N ASP A 473 -29.35 -2.67 -8.43
CA ASP A 473 -30.40 -2.00 -7.67
C ASP A 473 -29.90 -0.64 -7.17
N GLY A 474 -30.74 0.39 -7.21
CA GLY A 474 -30.31 1.78 -6.96
C GLY A 474 -30.25 2.14 -5.47
N GLY A 475 -29.53 3.22 -5.14
CA GLY A 475 -29.54 3.82 -3.80
C GLY A 475 -28.34 3.50 -2.91
N HIS A 476 -27.27 2.91 -3.46
CA HIS A 476 -26.05 2.59 -2.70
C HIS A 476 -25.10 3.78 -2.48
N LEU A 477 -25.37 4.90 -3.14
CA LEU A 477 -24.67 6.16 -2.93
C LEU A 477 -25.68 7.28 -2.59
N PRO A 478 -25.30 8.24 -1.74
CA PRO A 478 -26.18 9.33 -1.34
C PRO A 478 -26.48 10.25 -2.53
N VAL A 479 -27.76 10.58 -2.67
CA VAL A 479 -28.31 11.46 -3.71
C VAL A 479 -29.03 12.59 -3.01
N LEU A 480 -28.91 13.81 -3.55
CA LEU A 480 -29.70 14.96 -3.12
C LEU A 480 -30.71 15.31 -4.21
N ASP A 481 -31.90 15.71 -3.80
CA ASP A 481 -32.76 16.54 -4.62
C ASP A 481 -32.39 18.04 -4.50
N ALA A 482 -33.15 18.90 -5.17
CA ALA A 482 -32.88 20.34 -5.18
C ALA A 482 -33.17 21.01 -3.82
N ASP A 483 -34.12 20.51 -3.03
CA ASP A 483 -34.44 21.06 -1.70
C ASP A 483 -33.42 20.61 -0.65
N GLU A 484 -32.99 19.36 -0.72
CA GLU A 484 -31.90 18.81 0.10
C GLU A 484 -30.58 19.54 -0.19
N ALA A 485 -30.28 19.83 -1.47
CA ALA A 485 -29.13 20.64 -1.83
C ALA A 485 -29.21 22.07 -1.24
N ALA A 486 -30.40 22.69 -1.26
CA ALA A 486 -30.61 24.01 -0.67
C ALA A 486 -30.44 24.01 0.86
N GLU A 487 -30.94 22.97 1.54
CA GLU A 487 -30.75 22.79 2.98
C GLU A 487 -29.27 22.57 3.32
N LEU A 488 -28.59 21.71 2.57
CA LEU A 488 -27.19 21.39 2.81
C LEU A 488 -26.28 22.59 2.56
N ALA A 489 -26.60 23.45 1.59
CA ALA A 489 -25.90 24.73 1.39
C ALA A 489 -26.01 25.68 2.60
N ARG A 490 -27.01 25.50 3.48
CA ARG A 490 -27.17 26.26 4.72
C ARG A 490 -26.54 25.59 5.94
N THR A 491 -26.60 24.27 6.03
CA THR A 491 -26.25 23.51 7.25
C THR A 491 -24.92 22.78 7.17
N GLY A 492 -24.40 22.55 5.97
CA GLY A 492 -23.14 21.86 5.70
C GLY A 492 -22.35 22.49 4.56
N LEU A 493 -21.82 21.65 3.67
CA LEU A 493 -20.97 22.08 2.54
C LEU A 493 -21.58 21.61 1.21
N LEU A 494 -22.21 22.53 0.48
CA LEU A 494 -22.57 22.30 -0.92
C LEU A 494 -21.46 22.84 -1.83
N LEU A 495 -20.83 21.95 -2.61
CA LEU A 495 -19.73 22.29 -3.52
C LEU A 495 -20.22 22.39 -4.96
N ASP A 496 -19.89 23.50 -5.62
CA ASP A 496 -20.08 23.69 -7.06
C ASP A 496 -18.81 23.29 -7.81
N ALA A 497 -18.88 22.18 -8.54
CA ALA A 497 -17.75 21.60 -9.27
C ALA A 497 -17.47 22.26 -10.62
N ARG A 498 -18.26 23.25 -11.04
CA ARG A 498 -18.05 23.98 -12.30
C ARG A 498 -16.83 24.90 -12.23
N ALA A 499 -16.38 25.35 -13.40
CA ALA A 499 -15.37 26.40 -13.49
C ALA A 499 -15.83 27.67 -12.75
N GLY A 500 -14.88 28.39 -12.14
CA GLY A 500 -15.19 29.49 -11.22
C GLY A 500 -15.98 30.63 -11.87
N GLU A 501 -15.73 30.92 -13.15
CA GLU A 501 -16.47 31.93 -13.93
C GLU A 501 -17.95 31.57 -14.12
N ARG A 502 -18.29 30.28 -14.19
CA ARG A 502 -19.69 29.82 -14.24
C ARG A 502 -20.38 30.00 -12.90
N TYR A 503 -19.69 29.64 -11.81
CA TYR A 503 -20.17 29.87 -10.45
C TYR A 503 -20.44 31.36 -10.20
N ARG A 504 -19.52 32.25 -10.59
CA ARG A 504 -19.66 33.70 -10.40
C ARG A 504 -20.75 34.33 -11.27
N GLY A 505 -21.28 33.59 -12.26
CA GLY A 505 -22.28 34.06 -13.20
C GLY A 505 -21.72 34.97 -14.31
N GLU A 506 -20.42 34.90 -14.56
CA GLU A 506 -19.74 35.69 -15.60
C GLU A 506 -19.95 35.08 -17.00
N VAL A 507 -20.04 33.74 -17.05
CA VAL A 507 -20.24 32.96 -18.27
C VAL A 507 -21.27 31.87 -17.99
N GLU A 508 -22.34 31.80 -18.77
CA GLU A 508 -23.25 30.65 -18.77
C GLU A 508 -23.60 30.27 -20.22
N PRO A 509 -22.96 29.24 -20.77
CA PRO A 509 -23.09 28.91 -22.18
C PRO A 509 -24.27 27.96 -22.50
N VAL A 510 -24.91 27.36 -21.50
CA VAL A 510 -25.89 26.28 -21.72
C VAL A 510 -27.20 26.50 -21.00
N ASP A 511 -27.14 26.81 -19.71
CA ASP A 511 -28.31 26.81 -18.82
C ASP A 511 -29.01 28.20 -18.82
N PRO A 512 -30.33 28.30 -18.56
CA PRO A 512 -31.10 29.54 -18.78
C PRO A 512 -30.77 30.71 -17.84
N ARG A 513 -30.07 30.45 -16.73
CA ARG A 513 -29.67 31.46 -15.74
C ARG A 513 -28.22 31.26 -15.34
N ALA A 514 -27.46 32.35 -15.30
CA ALA A 514 -26.07 32.38 -14.82
C ALA A 514 -26.02 32.56 -13.30
N GLY A 515 -25.00 31.99 -12.64
CA GLY A 515 -24.81 32.08 -11.19
C GLY A 515 -24.68 30.70 -10.53
N HIS A 516 -24.95 30.64 -9.23
CA HIS A 516 -24.85 29.42 -8.41
C HIS A 516 -25.99 29.30 -7.38
N ILE A 517 -26.07 28.14 -6.73
CA ILE A 517 -27.04 27.85 -5.67
C ILE A 517 -26.61 28.64 -4.42
N PRO A 518 -27.46 29.52 -3.85
CA PRO A 518 -27.08 30.31 -2.67
C PRO A 518 -26.58 29.44 -1.50
N GLY A 519 -25.47 29.83 -0.91
CA GLY A 519 -24.76 29.10 0.16
C GLY A 519 -23.72 28.09 -0.35
N ALA A 520 -23.73 27.75 -1.64
CA ALA A 520 -22.73 26.88 -2.24
C ALA A 520 -21.33 27.51 -2.25
N ARG A 521 -20.29 26.68 -2.25
CA ARG A 521 -18.89 27.11 -2.39
C ARG A 521 -18.32 26.63 -3.71
N SER A 522 -17.61 27.50 -4.42
CA SER A 522 -16.92 27.12 -5.65
C SER A 522 -15.76 26.18 -5.34
N ALA A 523 -15.80 24.98 -5.92
CA ALA A 523 -14.74 23.98 -5.84
C ALA A 523 -14.53 23.34 -7.22
N PRO A 524 -13.91 24.06 -8.18
CA PRO A 524 -13.77 23.59 -9.55
C PRO A 524 -13.10 22.22 -9.62
N THR A 525 -13.73 21.29 -10.34
CA THR A 525 -13.23 19.90 -10.39
C THR A 525 -11.88 19.76 -11.11
N GLY A 526 -11.57 20.67 -12.04
CA GLY A 526 -10.33 20.64 -12.81
C GLY A 526 -9.09 20.81 -11.92
N ASP A 527 -9.23 21.53 -10.81
CA ASP A 527 -8.14 21.73 -9.86
C ASP A 527 -7.84 20.47 -9.01
N ASN A 528 -8.65 19.42 -9.11
CA ASN A 528 -8.36 18.12 -8.49
C ASN A 528 -7.30 17.34 -9.26
N LEU A 529 -6.99 17.78 -10.49
CA LEU A 529 -6.05 17.14 -11.38
C LEU A 529 -4.69 17.87 -11.38
N ASP A 530 -3.64 17.11 -11.57
CA ASP A 530 -2.30 17.62 -11.87
C ASP A 530 -2.14 17.88 -13.39
N PRO A 531 -1.01 18.45 -13.85
CA PRO A 531 -0.80 18.74 -15.26
C PRO A 531 -0.83 17.51 -16.19
N ASP A 532 -0.62 16.31 -15.65
CA ASP A 532 -0.68 15.04 -16.40
C ASP A 532 -2.11 14.45 -16.42
N GLY A 533 -3.09 15.19 -15.88
CA GLY A 533 -4.49 14.78 -15.82
C GLY A 533 -4.78 13.74 -14.74
N ARG A 534 -3.86 13.52 -13.79
CA ARG A 534 -4.02 12.59 -12.69
C ARG A 534 -4.56 13.26 -11.45
N PHE A 535 -5.20 12.51 -10.57
CA PHE A 535 -5.65 13.02 -9.28
C PHE A 535 -4.46 13.50 -8.46
N ARG A 536 -4.56 14.74 -7.94
CA ARG A 536 -3.52 15.30 -7.10
C ARG A 536 -3.33 14.50 -5.82
N ARG A 537 -2.11 14.53 -5.28
CA ARG A 537 -1.78 13.84 -4.02
C ARG A 537 -2.24 14.61 -2.78
N ASP A 538 -2.40 15.93 -2.89
CA ASP A 538 -2.78 16.83 -1.79
C ASP A 538 -4.30 17.05 -1.64
N LEU A 539 -5.13 16.20 -2.26
CA LEU A 539 -6.59 16.32 -2.24
C LEU A 539 -7.18 16.38 -0.83
N ARG A 540 -6.63 15.62 0.13
CA ARG A 540 -7.08 15.69 1.53
C ARG A 540 -6.92 17.09 2.12
N ALA A 541 -5.80 17.74 1.86
CA ALA A 541 -5.54 19.10 2.33
C ALA A 541 -6.42 20.12 1.59
N ARG A 542 -6.60 19.95 0.27
CA ARG A 542 -7.51 20.77 -0.54
C ARG A 542 -8.93 20.71 0.02
N PHE A 543 -9.48 19.53 0.28
CA PHE A 543 -10.86 19.39 0.76
C PHE A 543 -11.04 19.87 2.19
N ALA A 544 -10.05 19.65 3.08
CA ALA A 544 -10.08 20.19 4.44
C ALA A 544 -10.17 21.73 4.48
N ALA A 545 -9.66 22.44 3.46
CA ALA A 545 -9.75 23.89 3.38
C ALA A 545 -11.18 24.42 3.19
N PHE A 546 -12.12 23.59 2.71
CA PHE A 546 -13.53 23.94 2.63
C PHE A 546 -14.25 23.77 3.98
N GLY A 547 -13.62 23.17 4.99
CA GLY A 547 -14.19 22.92 6.31
C GLY A 547 -14.68 21.49 6.49
N GLU A 548 -15.29 21.24 7.65
CA GLU A 548 -15.82 19.94 8.05
C GLU A 548 -17.36 19.95 7.97
N GLY A 549 -17.97 18.78 7.74
CA GLY A 549 -19.42 18.63 7.72
C GLY A 549 -19.89 17.60 6.69
N GLU A 550 -21.21 17.47 6.57
CA GLU A 550 -21.83 16.76 5.45
C GLU A 550 -21.53 17.51 4.15
N ILE A 551 -21.15 16.76 3.11
CA ILE A 551 -20.73 17.32 1.83
C ILE A 551 -21.72 16.88 0.75
N GLY A 552 -22.22 17.87 0.00
CA GLY A 552 -22.98 17.67 -1.21
C GLY A 552 -22.25 18.30 -2.38
N VAL A 553 -22.45 17.74 -3.57
CA VAL A 553 -21.78 18.20 -4.78
C VAL A 553 -22.79 18.34 -5.91
N TYR A 554 -22.69 19.43 -6.64
CA TYR A 554 -23.37 19.61 -7.92
C TYR A 554 -22.43 20.21 -8.96
N CYS A 555 -22.83 20.16 -10.22
CA CYS A 555 -22.12 20.83 -11.30
C CYS A 555 -23.09 21.45 -12.31
N GLY A 556 -22.80 21.37 -13.61
CA GLY A 556 -23.78 21.72 -14.64
C GLY A 556 -24.96 20.73 -14.69
N SER A 557 -24.68 19.43 -14.71
CA SER A 557 -25.68 18.39 -14.99
C SER A 557 -25.30 17.02 -14.43
N GLY A 558 -24.68 16.96 -13.25
CA GLY A 558 -24.35 15.71 -12.56
C GLY A 558 -23.15 14.91 -13.09
N VAL A 559 -22.54 15.29 -14.21
CA VAL A 559 -21.39 14.58 -14.81
C VAL A 559 -20.10 14.88 -14.04
N THR A 560 -19.61 16.12 -14.09
CA THR A 560 -18.37 16.49 -13.39
C THR A 560 -18.52 16.54 -11.86
N ALA A 561 -19.75 16.60 -11.35
CA ALA A 561 -20.03 16.37 -9.93
C ALA A 561 -19.63 14.96 -9.50
N ALA A 562 -19.83 13.96 -10.36
CA ALA A 562 -19.41 12.58 -10.09
C ALA A 562 -17.88 12.47 -9.94
N HIS A 563 -17.12 13.23 -10.75
CA HIS A 563 -15.66 13.30 -10.63
C HIS A 563 -15.23 13.93 -9.31
N GLN A 564 -15.87 15.02 -8.89
CA GLN A 564 -15.62 15.64 -7.59
C GLN A 564 -15.95 14.68 -6.42
N VAL A 565 -17.03 13.89 -6.53
CA VAL A 565 -17.34 12.83 -5.57
C VAL A 565 -16.26 11.74 -5.58
N ALA A 566 -15.76 11.32 -6.74
CA ALA A 566 -14.63 10.39 -6.83
C ALA A 566 -13.36 10.97 -6.16
N ALA A 567 -13.09 12.27 -6.31
CA ALA A 567 -11.94 12.92 -5.68
C ALA A 567 -12.03 12.97 -4.15
N LEU A 568 -13.23 13.19 -3.61
CA LEU A 568 -13.48 13.08 -2.18
C LEU A 568 -13.34 11.63 -1.71
N ALA A 569 -13.92 10.69 -2.46
CA ALA A 569 -13.88 9.27 -2.14
C ALA A 569 -12.45 8.70 -2.16
N SER A 570 -11.57 9.15 -3.07
CA SER A 570 -10.17 8.69 -3.15
C SER A 570 -9.34 9.10 -1.93
N VAL A 571 -9.81 10.08 -1.15
CA VAL A 571 -9.25 10.44 0.16
C VAL A 571 -10.14 10.02 1.33
N GLY A 572 -11.09 9.13 1.11
CA GLY A 572 -11.95 8.54 2.14
C GLY A 572 -13.01 9.51 2.69
N VAL A 573 -13.41 10.51 1.90
CA VAL A 573 -14.47 11.45 2.24
C VAL A 573 -15.71 11.13 1.43
N SER A 574 -16.83 10.87 2.09
CA SER A 574 -18.12 10.62 1.44
C SER A 574 -18.79 11.95 1.06
N ALA A 575 -19.51 11.96 -0.06
CA ALA A 575 -20.29 13.10 -0.49
C ALA A 575 -21.54 12.68 -1.27
N ALA A 576 -22.63 13.41 -1.05
CA ALA A 576 -23.87 13.25 -1.78
C ALA A 576 -23.82 13.99 -3.12
N LEU A 577 -24.43 13.42 -4.15
CA LEU A 577 -24.48 14.04 -5.48
C LEU A 577 -25.90 14.57 -5.74
N PHE A 578 -26.02 15.83 -6.17
CA PHE A 578 -27.28 16.37 -6.73
C PHE A 578 -27.29 16.17 -8.25
N PRO A 579 -28.01 15.17 -8.81
CA PRO A 579 -27.88 14.81 -10.22
C PRO A 579 -28.41 15.89 -11.16
N GLY A 580 -29.57 16.47 -10.82
CA GLY A 580 -30.18 17.55 -11.59
C GLY A 580 -29.28 18.77 -11.69
N SER A 581 -28.49 19.03 -10.64
CA SER A 581 -27.40 20.00 -10.63
C SER A 581 -27.87 21.42 -11.02
N TRP A 582 -26.96 22.29 -11.49
CA TRP A 582 -27.32 23.65 -11.89
C TRP A 582 -28.37 23.68 -13.00
N SER A 583 -28.36 22.71 -13.91
CA SER A 583 -29.31 22.64 -15.00
C SER A 583 -30.75 22.52 -14.50
N ALA A 584 -31.02 21.61 -13.57
CA ALA A 584 -32.33 21.51 -12.92
C ALA A 584 -32.67 22.79 -12.14
N TRP A 585 -31.74 23.27 -11.31
CA TRP A 585 -31.94 24.44 -10.46
C TRP A 585 -32.28 25.70 -11.29
N SER A 586 -31.51 25.96 -12.33
CA SER A 586 -31.64 27.14 -13.19
C SER A 586 -32.92 27.11 -14.04
N ASN A 587 -33.51 25.93 -14.31
CA ASN A 587 -34.80 25.80 -14.99
C ASN A 587 -36.01 26.01 -14.08
N ASP A 588 -35.84 26.04 -12.76
CA ASP A 588 -36.92 26.34 -11.80
C ASP A 588 -36.94 27.84 -11.42
N PRO A 589 -37.85 28.66 -11.97
CA PRO A 589 -37.89 30.10 -11.71
C PRO A 589 -38.18 30.47 -10.25
N ALA A 590 -38.72 29.56 -9.43
CA ALA A 590 -38.97 29.80 -8.02
C ALA A 590 -37.70 29.72 -7.17
N ARG A 591 -36.64 29.09 -7.68
CA ARG A 591 -35.37 28.92 -6.95
C ARG A 591 -34.47 30.15 -7.06
N PRO A 592 -33.88 30.61 -5.94
CA PRO A 592 -33.01 31.79 -5.93
C PRO A 592 -31.67 31.49 -6.61
N VAL A 593 -31.04 32.54 -7.12
CA VAL A 593 -29.73 32.47 -7.79
C VAL A 593 -28.80 33.51 -7.17
N ALA A 594 -27.61 33.09 -6.77
CA ALA A 594 -26.54 33.97 -6.32
C ALA A 594 -25.51 34.18 -7.45
N THR A 595 -24.81 35.31 -7.42
CA THR A 595 -23.73 35.68 -8.36
C THR A 595 -22.56 36.30 -7.61
N GLY A 596 -21.40 36.39 -8.27
CA GLY A 596 -20.17 36.87 -7.65
C GLY A 596 -19.39 35.78 -6.90
N PRO A 597 -18.25 36.15 -6.28
CA PRO A 597 -17.33 35.19 -5.65
C PRO A 597 -17.79 34.65 -4.30
N GLU A 598 -18.69 35.37 -3.62
CA GLU A 598 -19.21 34.97 -2.31
C GLU A 598 -20.35 33.94 -2.47
N PRO A 599 -20.53 33.01 -1.51
CA PRO A 599 -21.64 32.04 -1.51
C PRO A 599 -23.05 32.64 -1.60
N GLY A 600 -23.23 33.90 -1.20
CA GLY A 600 -24.54 34.51 -1.04
C GLY A 600 -25.32 33.96 0.18
N SER A 601 -26.40 34.62 0.57
CA SER A 601 -27.26 34.15 1.66
C SER A 601 -28.36 33.23 1.13
N GLY A 602 -28.45 32.00 1.64
CA GLY A 602 -29.54 31.06 1.34
C GLY A 602 -30.88 31.36 2.04
N ARG A 603 -31.20 32.63 2.31
CA ARG A 603 -32.46 33.05 2.96
C ARG A 603 -33.54 33.40 1.95
#